data_AF-A0A523WVX2-F1
#
_entry.id   AF-A0A523WVX2-F1
#
_cell.length_a   1.000
_cell.length_b   1.000
_cell.length_c   1.000
_cell.angle_alpha   90.00
_cell.angle_beta   90.00
_cell.angle_gamma   90.00
#
_symmetry.space_group_name_H-M   'P 1'
#
loop_
_entity.id
_entity.type
_entity.pdbx_description
1 polymer ?
#
loop_
_entity_poly.entity_id
_entity_poly.type
_entity_poly.pdbx_seq_one_letter_code
_entity_poly.pdbx_strand_id
1 'polypeptide(L)'
;MWNTSLNSQEKETKVMEKYRELLSKYLSYAGFCPVKERREKRVKYFITFCSRHQDAMLLMNDIMCKAYFKQMHEIEFKGTLFEGKLDWRTTKDTGSIEPIILDAVNHIPGKSRKDLWLSIIQKRFMRWTSSEYKNSVQKLVEQGELICPTPHKRKQLNDECLLFPKNKDFIHRSQGGLIIGEPITIYSQVKRSNKKIKIRFDKYKILNGAAKTLVSQVADGSIIKRFDKTPYPAKPTDVVCPHFLELKWAYGCPFDCSWCYLKGTFRFRPEGIKPTYKDLEKVKLHVETFLQEVKTPEILNTGEIADSLMGENGAYPFSKFIISLFEKQNRHKVLFVTKSTNVKSLLGIASPRQVIVSFSLNARPVAEKWEKKAPSVGRRIEAAKKLSDAGYEVRFRIDPMVPIENWRESYIGLINEIFLKFTPERITLGSLRGLQSTINSTKDTSWVKYLKESSNWGRKIDFTTRYKMYTTIIEHLGNRHNIALCKETKAMWEKLGMNWKRIRCNCVW
;
A
#
# COMPACT_ATOMS: atom_id res chain seq x y z
N MET A 1 6.36 13.42 32.20
CA MET A 1 5.69 12.74 33.34
C MET A 1 6.01 13.43 34.66
N TRP A 2 7.21 14.00 34.79
CA TRP A 2 7.68 14.76 35.97
C TRP A 2 7.37 16.26 35.95
N ASN A 3 6.28 16.68 35.27
CA ASN A 3 5.87 18.08 35.34
C ASN A 3 5.13 18.30 36.67
N THR A 4 5.68 19.15 37.53
CA THR A 4 5.10 19.52 38.83
C THR A 4 3.79 20.30 38.69
N SER A 5 3.52 20.91 37.52
CA SER A 5 2.30 21.67 37.24
C SER A 5 1.07 20.82 36.91
N LEU A 6 1.19 19.49 36.83
CA LEU A 6 0.08 18.59 36.49
C LEU A 6 -0.46 17.90 37.74
N ASN A 7 -1.78 17.83 37.86
CA ASN A 7 -2.41 17.09 38.95
C ASN A 7 -2.24 15.57 38.75
N SER A 8 -2.49 14.78 39.79
CA SER A 8 -2.27 13.33 39.77
C SER A 8 -3.08 12.61 38.70
N GLN A 9 -4.32 13.06 38.45
CA GLN A 9 -5.20 12.45 37.44
C GLN A 9 -4.73 12.73 36.01
N GLU A 10 -4.20 13.93 35.75
CA GLU A 10 -3.59 14.28 34.47
C GLU A 10 -2.31 13.48 34.21
N LYS A 11 -1.50 13.24 35.25
CA LYS A 11 -0.30 12.40 35.17
C LYS A 11 -0.67 10.96 34.81
N GLU A 12 -1.66 10.38 35.49
CA GLU A 12 -2.18 9.04 35.20
C GLU A 12 -2.71 8.92 33.78
N THR A 13 -3.51 9.89 33.34
CA THR A 13 -4.07 9.91 31.97
C THR A 13 -2.96 9.94 30.93
N LYS A 14 -1.91 10.77 31.13
CA LYS A 14 -0.75 10.82 30.23
C LYS A 14 0.04 9.51 30.20
N VAL A 15 0.17 8.82 31.33
CA VAL A 15 0.80 7.49 31.38
C VAL A 15 -0.01 6.51 30.52
N MET A 16 -1.33 6.51 30.67
CA MET A 16 -2.21 5.62 29.91
C MET A 16 -2.24 5.94 28.42
N GLU A 17 -2.19 7.22 28.05
CA GLU A 17 -2.05 7.64 26.65
C GLU A 17 -0.74 7.14 26.04
N LYS A 18 0.37 7.26 26.77
CA LYS A 18 1.68 6.72 26.33
C LYS A 18 1.69 5.21 26.26
N TYR A 19 1.06 4.53 27.21
CA TYR A 19 0.92 3.09 27.19
C TYR A 19 0.09 2.62 25.99
N ARG A 20 -1.03 3.30 25.70
CA ARG A 20 -1.84 3.08 24.49
C ARG A 20 -1.02 3.30 23.21
N GLU A 21 -0.23 4.37 23.13
CA GLU A 21 0.65 4.62 21.97
C GLU A 21 1.65 3.48 21.75
N LEU A 22 2.25 2.94 22.82
CA LEU A 22 3.15 1.81 22.73
C LEU A 22 2.43 0.51 22.32
N LEU A 23 1.26 0.24 22.90
CA LEU A 23 0.43 -0.92 22.56
C LEU A 23 -0.08 -0.88 21.11
N SER A 24 -0.40 0.33 20.61
CA SER A 24 -0.90 0.52 19.24
C SER A 24 0.08 0.05 18.15
N LYS A 25 1.36 -0.13 18.49
CA LYS A 25 2.38 -0.74 17.62
C LYS A 25 2.10 -2.22 17.32
N TYR A 26 1.41 -2.92 18.22
CA TYR A 26 1.14 -4.36 18.14
C TYR A 26 -0.34 -4.66 17.89
N LEU A 27 -1.23 -3.83 18.44
CA LEU A 27 -2.68 -3.98 18.38
C LEU A 27 -3.29 -2.64 17.97
N SER A 28 -3.68 -2.53 16.70
CA SER A 28 -4.06 -1.28 16.03
C SER A 28 -5.23 -0.54 16.69
N TYR A 29 -6.07 -1.24 17.46
CA TYR A 29 -7.22 -0.69 18.14
C TYR A 29 -7.06 -0.85 19.64
N ALA A 30 -6.63 0.23 20.30
CA ALA A 30 -6.43 0.25 21.73
C ALA A 30 -7.17 1.42 22.38
N GLY A 31 -7.77 1.15 23.53
CA GLY A 31 -8.48 2.13 24.36
C GLY A 31 -8.28 1.81 25.83
N PHE A 32 -8.62 2.74 26.71
CA PHE A 32 -8.59 2.50 28.14
C PHE A 32 -9.77 3.16 28.83
N CYS A 33 -10.18 2.58 29.95
CA CYS A 33 -11.27 3.04 30.80
C CYS A 33 -10.75 3.27 32.22
N PRO A 34 -10.92 4.48 32.80
CA PRO A 34 -10.65 4.71 34.20
C PRO A 34 -11.77 4.14 35.09
N VAL A 35 -11.46 3.18 35.96
CA VAL A 35 -12.41 2.66 36.94
C VAL A 35 -12.27 3.43 38.25
N LYS A 36 -13.38 4.00 38.73
CA LYS A 36 -13.46 4.80 39.94
C LYS A 36 -14.42 4.16 40.95
N GLU A 37 -14.22 4.44 42.24
CA GLU A 37 -15.17 4.02 43.28
C GLU A 37 -16.39 4.94 43.34
N ARG A 38 -16.21 6.25 43.13
CA ARG A 38 -17.26 7.26 42.95
C ARG A 38 -16.77 8.31 41.95
N ARG A 39 -17.66 9.09 41.34
CA ARG A 39 -17.30 10.09 40.30
C ARG A 39 -16.19 11.04 40.72
N GLU A 40 -16.24 11.53 41.95
CA GLU A 40 -15.29 12.50 42.54
C GLU A 40 -14.00 11.87 43.08
N LYS A 41 -13.92 10.54 43.17
CA LYS A 41 -12.73 9.85 43.67
C LYS A 41 -11.71 9.65 42.56
N ARG A 42 -10.44 9.53 42.98
CA ARG A 42 -9.31 9.19 42.12
C ARG A 42 -9.53 7.85 41.42
N VAL A 43 -8.92 7.67 40.25
CA VAL A 43 -8.98 6.41 39.50
C VAL A 43 -8.32 5.30 40.31
N LYS A 44 -9.04 4.19 40.53
CA LYS A 44 -8.55 3.02 41.27
C LYS A 44 -7.62 2.18 40.41
N TYR A 45 -8.04 1.92 39.17
CA TYR A 45 -7.25 1.24 38.15
C TYR A 45 -7.79 1.55 36.75
N PHE A 46 -7.03 1.22 35.72
CA PHE A 46 -7.44 1.34 34.33
C PHE A 46 -7.67 -0.04 33.71
N ILE A 47 -8.78 -0.20 33.01
CA ILE A 47 -9.00 -1.35 32.12
C ILE A 47 -8.50 -0.94 30.74
N THR A 48 -7.59 -1.73 30.17
CA THR A 48 -7.10 -1.51 28.81
C THR A 48 -7.74 -2.52 27.86
N PHE A 49 -8.33 -2.02 26.79
CA PHE A 49 -8.84 -2.82 25.69
C PHE A 49 -7.87 -2.74 24.53
N CYS A 50 -7.59 -3.87 23.90
CA CYS A 50 -6.76 -3.93 22.71
C CYS A 50 -7.23 -5.03 21.76
N SER A 51 -7.24 -4.72 20.46
CA SER A 51 -7.64 -5.66 19.41
C SER A 51 -6.93 -5.35 18.09
N ARG A 52 -6.89 -6.35 17.20
CA ARG A 52 -6.50 -6.18 15.79
C ARG A 52 -7.67 -5.89 14.87
N HIS A 53 -8.91 -6.00 15.37
CA HIS A 53 -10.13 -5.87 14.57
C HIS A 53 -10.89 -4.59 14.91
N GLN A 54 -11.26 -3.82 13.88
CA GLN A 54 -11.98 -2.54 14.06
C GLN A 54 -13.36 -2.73 14.71
N ASP A 55 -14.12 -3.73 14.26
CA ASP A 55 -15.47 -3.96 14.78
C ASP A 55 -15.45 -4.36 16.27
N ALA A 56 -14.36 -4.99 16.74
CA ALA A 56 -14.19 -5.28 18.15
C ALA A 56 -14.05 -3.98 18.97
N MET A 57 -13.40 -2.94 18.42
CA MET A 57 -13.31 -1.63 19.08
C MET A 57 -14.65 -0.91 19.11
N LEU A 58 -15.40 -0.94 18.01
CA LEU A 58 -16.73 -0.34 17.93
C LEU A 58 -17.68 -1.00 18.93
N LEU A 59 -17.70 -2.33 18.97
CA LEU A 59 -18.51 -3.11 19.89
C LEU A 59 -18.10 -2.86 21.35
N MET A 60 -16.79 -2.94 21.65
CA MET A 60 -16.29 -2.78 23.00
C MET A 60 -16.48 -1.36 23.53
N ASN A 61 -16.35 -0.34 22.68
CA ASN A 61 -16.67 1.04 23.06
C ASN A 61 -18.09 1.14 23.63
N ASP A 62 -19.07 0.58 22.93
CA ASP A 62 -20.48 0.64 23.33
C ASP A 62 -20.75 -0.17 24.60
N ILE A 63 -20.19 -1.38 24.70
CA ILE A 63 -20.34 -2.24 25.89
C ILE A 63 -19.74 -1.54 27.11
N MET A 64 -18.50 -1.06 27.01
CA MET A 64 -17.80 -0.42 28.13
C MET A 64 -18.44 0.91 28.51
N CYS A 65 -18.88 1.72 27.53
CA CYS A 65 -19.57 2.98 27.81
C CYS A 65 -20.86 2.71 28.60
N LYS A 66 -21.70 1.77 28.13
CA LYS A 66 -22.95 1.41 28.83
C LYS A 66 -22.68 0.86 30.23
N ALA A 67 -21.76 -0.10 30.35
CA ALA A 67 -21.45 -0.72 31.63
C ALA A 67 -20.90 0.30 32.64
N TYR A 68 -19.95 1.14 32.22
CA TYR A 68 -19.31 2.13 33.08
C TYR A 68 -20.31 3.17 33.59
N PHE A 69 -21.05 3.84 32.68
CA PHE A 69 -21.94 4.92 33.08
C PHE A 69 -23.15 4.42 33.87
N LYS A 70 -23.69 3.23 33.54
CA LYS A 70 -24.74 2.60 34.33
C LYS A 70 -24.27 2.31 35.76
N GLN A 71 -23.10 1.70 35.91
CA GLN A 71 -22.56 1.37 37.23
C GLN A 71 -22.21 2.61 38.05
N MET A 72 -21.62 3.64 37.42
CA MET A 72 -21.32 4.90 38.11
C MET A 72 -22.59 5.62 38.57
N HIS A 73 -23.66 5.59 37.76
CA HIS A 73 -24.96 6.12 38.13
C HIS A 73 -25.57 5.37 39.32
N GLU A 74 -25.59 4.04 39.26
CA GLU A 74 -26.08 3.21 40.37
C GLU A 74 -25.33 3.52 41.66
N ILE A 75 -24.00 3.62 41.63
CA ILE A 75 -23.19 3.93 42.82
C ILE A 75 -23.47 5.34 43.37
N GLU A 76 -23.69 6.31 42.49
CA GLU A 76 -23.93 7.71 42.87
C GLU A 76 -25.29 7.91 43.55
N PHE A 77 -26.32 7.23 43.05
CA PHE A 77 -27.69 7.39 43.54
C PHE A 77 -28.12 6.32 44.56
N LYS A 78 -27.32 5.27 44.79
CA LYS A 78 -27.61 4.23 45.80
C LYS A 78 -27.78 4.84 47.19
N GLY A 79 -28.94 4.61 47.81
CA GLY A 79 -29.32 5.15 49.11
C GLY A 79 -29.77 6.62 49.09
N THR A 80 -29.97 7.22 47.91
CA THR A 80 -30.49 8.59 47.76
C THR A 80 -31.97 8.58 47.37
N LEU A 81 -32.67 9.71 47.51
CA LEU A 81 -34.07 9.89 47.09
C LEU A 81 -34.32 9.64 45.59
N PHE A 82 -33.26 9.61 44.78
CA PHE A 82 -33.28 9.44 43.33
C PHE A 82 -32.89 8.03 42.87
N GLU A 83 -32.62 7.09 43.80
CA GLU A 83 -32.33 5.69 43.46
C GLU A 83 -33.46 5.09 42.60
N GLY A 84 -33.10 4.57 41.43
CA GLY A 84 -34.04 3.96 40.49
C GLY A 84 -35.01 4.93 39.78
N LYS A 85 -34.94 6.24 40.03
CA LYS A 85 -35.85 7.24 39.45
C LYS A 85 -35.29 7.98 38.22
N LEU A 86 -33.97 8.01 38.06
CA LEU A 86 -33.28 8.70 36.96
C LEU A 86 -32.67 7.68 35.99
N ASP A 87 -32.62 7.99 34.69
CA ASP A 87 -31.89 7.17 33.72
C ASP A 87 -30.41 7.61 33.70
N TRP A 88 -29.50 6.65 33.75
CA TRP A 88 -28.07 6.91 33.59
C TRP A 88 -27.76 7.62 32.26
N ARG A 89 -28.58 7.42 31.23
CA ARG A 89 -28.45 8.09 29.92
C ARG A 89 -28.67 9.59 29.97
N THR A 90 -29.51 10.08 30.89
CA THR A 90 -29.81 11.52 31.03
C THR A 90 -28.88 12.22 32.00
N THR A 91 -28.24 11.47 32.89
CA THR A 91 -27.31 11.98 33.93
C THR A 91 -25.84 11.80 33.56
N LYS A 92 -25.57 11.38 32.31
CA LYS A 92 -24.23 11.15 31.77
C LYS A 92 -23.57 12.47 31.36
N ASP A 93 -22.55 12.89 32.10
CA ASP A 93 -21.76 14.07 31.76
C ASP A 93 -20.59 13.71 30.82
N THR A 94 -20.85 13.78 29.51
CA THR A 94 -19.80 13.56 28.48
C THR A 94 -19.66 14.69 27.48
N GLY A 95 -20.47 15.75 27.61
CA GLY A 95 -20.61 16.82 26.62
C GLY A 95 -21.28 16.37 25.32
N SER A 96 -21.57 17.32 24.43
CA SER A 96 -22.13 17.04 23.10
C SER A 96 -21.07 16.45 22.17
N ILE A 97 -21.46 15.44 21.40
CA ILE A 97 -20.62 14.85 20.34
C ILE A 97 -20.68 15.68 19.04
N GLU A 98 -21.69 16.54 18.87
CA GLU A 98 -21.92 17.30 17.63
C GLU A 98 -20.72 18.16 17.21
N PRO A 99 -20.08 18.96 18.09
CA PRO A 99 -18.89 19.72 17.72
C PRO A 99 -17.71 18.83 17.32
N ILE A 100 -17.61 17.63 17.91
CA ILE A 100 -16.56 16.65 17.59
C ILE A 100 -16.80 16.03 16.21
N ILE A 101 -18.06 15.80 15.83
CA ILE A 101 -18.45 15.30 14.51
C ILE A 101 -18.14 16.37 13.47
N LEU A 102 -18.58 17.61 13.68
CA LEU A 102 -18.33 18.73 12.78
C LEU A 102 -16.82 18.96 12.60
N ASP A 103 -16.07 18.99 13.69
CA ASP A 103 -14.60 19.06 13.65
C ASP A 103 -13.99 17.91 12.84
N ALA A 104 -14.43 16.67 13.09
CA ALA A 104 -13.91 15.50 12.39
C ALA A 104 -14.25 15.49 10.89
N VAL A 105 -15.44 15.95 10.49
CA VAL A 105 -15.85 16.06 9.08
C VAL A 105 -15.14 17.23 8.39
N ASN A 106 -14.98 18.37 9.06
CA ASN A 106 -14.21 19.51 8.54
C ASN A 106 -12.75 19.14 8.29
N HIS A 107 -12.16 18.32 9.16
CA HIS A 107 -10.77 17.86 8.99
C HIS A 107 -10.61 16.81 7.88
N ILE A 108 -11.58 15.90 7.72
CA ILE A 108 -11.52 14.84 6.70
C ILE A 108 -12.91 14.68 6.04
N PRO A 109 -13.24 15.53 5.06
CA PRO A 109 -14.52 15.46 4.36
C PRO A 109 -14.62 14.18 3.53
N GLY A 110 -15.84 13.64 3.38
CA GLY A 110 -16.12 12.49 2.53
C GLY A 110 -15.79 11.13 3.14
N LYS A 111 -15.63 11.04 4.47
CA LYS A 111 -15.57 9.74 5.16
C LYS A 111 -16.95 9.10 5.28
N SER A 112 -17.00 7.77 5.24
CA SER A 112 -18.20 7.02 5.59
C SER A 112 -18.58 7.28 7.05
N ARG A 113 -19.87 7.22 7.37
CA ARG A 113 -20.37 7.34 8.75
C ARG A 113 -19.68 6.33 9.67
N LYS A 114 -19.44 5.09 9.21
CA LYS A 114 -18.76 4.06 10.00
C LYS A 114 -17.28 4.40 10.26
N ASP A 115 -16.53 4.83 9.25
CA ASP A 115 -15.10 5.13 9.39
C ASP A 115 -14.85 6.42 10.18
N LEU A 116 -15.76 7.40 10.04
CA LEU A 116 -15.76 8.60 10.87
C LEU A 116 -15.94 8.20 12.34
N TRP A 117 -16.90 7.32 12.64
CA TRP A 117 -17.14 6.83 13.99
C TRP A 117 -15.92 6.12 14.58
N LEU A 118 -15.30 5.22 13.81
CA LEU A 118 -14.09 4.51 14.22
C LEU A 118 -12.96 5.50 14.58
N SER A 119 -12.78 6.55 13.79
CA SER A 119 -11.75 7.56 14.04
C SER A 119 -12.01 8.41 15.29
N ILE A 120 -13.28 8.67 15.61
CA ILE A 120 -13.68 9.35 16.85
C ILE A 120 -13.39 8.44 18.05
N ILE A 121 -13.83 7.18 18.00
CA ILE A 121 -13.61 6.20 19.08
C ILE A 121 -12.13 5.98 19.36
N GLN A 122 -11.28 5.89 18.34
CA GLN A 122 -9.84 5.72 18.53
C GLN A 122 -9.20 6.84 19.37
N LYS A 123 -9.70 8.07 19.24
CA LYS A 123 -9.22 9.22 19.99
C LYS A 123 -9.95 9.39 21.32
N ARG A 124 -11.24 9.06 21.38
CA ARG A 124 -12.16 9.35 22.49
C ARG A 124 -12.95 8.10 22.89
N PHE A 125 -12.23 7.02 23.16
CA PHE A 125 -12.80 5.73 23.53
C PHE A 125 -13.67 5.87 24.80
N MET A 126 -14.81 5.19 24.81
CA MET A 126 -15.75 5.12 25.93
C MET A 126 -16.39 6.47 26.34
N ARG A 127 -16.55 7.41 25.40
CA ARG A 127 -17.25 8.68 25.67
C ARG A 127 -18.69 8.69 25.20
N TRP A 128 -18.94 8.24 23.98
CA TRP A 128 -20.28 8.17 23.39
C TRP A 128 -20.54 6.80 22.80
N THR A 129 -21.81 6.44 22.71
CA THR A 129 -22.31 5.21 22.11
C THR A 129 -22.59 5.40 20.62
N SER A 130 -22.63 4.29 19.88
CA SER A 130 -22.98 4.34 18.46
C SER A 130 -24.36 4.94 18.18
N SER A 131 -25.32 4.77 19.10
CA SER A 131 -26.66 5.36 19.00
C SER A 131 -26.64 6.88 19.15
N GLU A 132 -25.92 7.41 20.15
CA GLU A 132 -25.74 8.87 20.34
C GLU A 132 -25.07 9.49 19.11
N TYR A 133 -24.04 8.82 18.57
CA TYR A 133 -23.37 9.25 17.35
C TYR A 133 -24.30 9.27 16.14
N LYS A 134 -25.04 8.18 15.88
CA LYS A 134 -25.98 8.09 14.74
C LYS A 134 -27.05 9.18 14.81
N ASN A 135 -27.63 9.41 15.99
CA ASN A 135 -28.65 10.44 16.19
C ASN A 135 -28.08 11.85 15.97
N SER A 136 -26.86 12.11 16.45
CA SER A 136 -26.21 13.41 16.28
C SER A 136 -25.85 13.67 14.82
N VAL A 137 -25.35 12.67 14.09
CA VAL A 137 -25.09 12.79 12.64
C VAL A 137 -26.39 13.07 11.89
N GLN A 138 -27.47 12.34 12.21
CA GLN A 138 -28.78 12.55 11.59
C GLN A 138 -29.27 13.98 11.82
N LYS A 139 -29.22 14.46 13.07
CA LYS A 139 -29.62 15.81 13.44
C LYS A 139 -28.80 16.88 12.69
N LEU A 140 -27.48 16.71 12.60
CA LEU A 140 -26.60 17.64 11.89
C LEU A 140 -26.88 17.69 10.37
N VAL A 141 -27.26 16.57 9.76
CA VAL A 141 -27.68 16.53 8.36
C VAL A 141 -29.04 17.21 8.17
N GLU A 142 -29.99 16.96 9.06
CA GLU A 142 -31.33 17.59 9.03
C GLU A 142 -31.26 19.11 9.24
N GLN A 143 -30.34 19.58 10.08
CA GLN A 143 -30.06 21.01 10.31
C GLN A 143 -29.25 21.66 9.17
N GLY A 144 -28.81 20.87 8.18
CA GLY A 144 -28.00 21.35 7.06
C GLY A 144 -26.58 21.78 7.47
N GLU A 145 -26.07 21.31 8.60
CA GLU A 145 -24.69 21.50 9.04
C GLU A 145 -23.73 20.48 8.42
N LEU A 146 -24.27 19.32 8.02
CA LEU A 146 -23.59 18.27 7.27
C LEU A 146 -24.32 17.96 5.96
N ILE A 147 -23.57 17.62 4.92
CA ILE A 147 -24.07 17.25 3.61
C ILE A 147 -23.81 15.75 3.38
N CYS A 148 -24.83 15.02 2.94
CA CYS A 148 -24.72 13.61 2.54
C CYS A 148 -25.20 13.47 1.08
N PRO A 149 -24.32 13.20 0.11
CA PRO A 149 -24.71 13.06 -1.30
C PRO A 149 -25.37 11.71 -1.62
N THR A 150 -25.43 10.79 -0.66
CA THR A 150 -26.07 9.48 -0.84
C THR A 150 -27.60 9.64 -0.82
N PRO A 151 -28.34 9.18 -1.85
CA PRO A 151 -29.79 9.37 -1.93
C PRO A 151 -30.56 8.77 -0.74
N HIS A 152 -31.43 9.58 -0.13
CA HIS A 152 -32.31 9.17 0.98
C HIS A 152 -33.48 8.30 0.48
N LYS A 153 -33.26 6.99 0.31
CA LYS A 153 -34.39 6.05 0.11
C LYS A 153 -35.18 5.80 1.40
N ARG A 154 -34.58 6.08 2.58
CA ARG A 154 -35.18 5.96 3.93
C ARG A 154 -34.72 7.17 4.75
N LYS A 155 -35.49 7.56 5.79
CA LYS A 155 -35.13 8.69 6.68
C LYS A 155 -33.80 8.50 7.45
N GLN A 156 -33.24 7.28 7.50
CA GLN A 156 -32.03 6.97 8.27
C GLN A 156 -30.77 6.82 7.39
N LEU A 157 -29.65 7.38 7.86
CA LEU A 157 -28.32 7.28 7.23
C LEU A 157 -27.67 5.90 7.45
N ASN A 158 -27.28 5.21 6.37
CA ASN A 158 -26.57 3.94 6.45
C ASN A 158 -25.08 4.12 6.85
N ASP A 159 -24.37 3.03 7.09
CA ASP A 159 -22.97 3.05 7.55
C ASP A 159 -22.00 3.60 6.47
N GLU A 160 -22.34 3.44 5.20
CA GLU A 160 -21.54 3.83 4.03
C GLU A 160 -21.82 5.27 3.56
N CYS A 161 -22.78 5.96 4.18
CA CYS A 161 -23.11 7.35 3.87
C CYS A 161 -21.87 8.24 4.06
N LEU A 162 -21.50 8.96 3.01
CA LEU A 162 -20.37 9.89 3.04
C LEU A 162 -20.82 11.23 3.62
N LEU A 163 -20.04 11.79 4.54
CA LEU A 163 -20.36 13.04 5.23
C LEU A 163 -19.42 14.16 4.82
N PHE A 164 -19.98 15.31 4.45
CA PHE A 164 -19.26 16.50 4.01
C PHE A 164 -19.68 17.74 4.83
N PRO A 165 -18.81 18.75 4.96
CA PRO A 165 -19.14 19.98 5.66
C PRO A 165 -20.09 20.86 4.83
N LYS A 166 -20.77 21.80 5.50
CA LYS A 166 -21.71 22.77 4.90
C LYS A 166 -21.09 23.72 3.87
N ASN A 167 -19.76 23.89 3.83
CA ASN A 167 -19.13 24.90 2.97
C ASN A 167 -19.42 24.65 1.48
N LYS A 168 -19.91 25.71 0.83
CA LYS A 168 -20.54 25.70 -0.50
C LYS A 168 -19.61 25.36 -1.67
N ASP A 169 -18.32 25.18 -1.44
CA ASP A 169 -17.32 24.96 -2.49
C ASP A 169 -17.35 23.53 -3.10
N PHE A 170 -18.23 22.65 -2.62
CA PHE A 170 -18.38 21.28 -3.12
C PHE A 170 -19.64 21.04 -3.96
N ILE A 171 -20.48 22.05 -4.19
CA ILE A 171 -21.76 21.89 -4.92
C ILE A 171 -21.90 22.97 -6.00
N HIS A 172 -21.56 22.62 -7.24
CA HIS A 172 -22.10 23.34 -8.41
C HIS A 172 -23.33 22.60 -8.93
N ARG A 173 -24.50 23.25 -8.87
CA ARG A 173 -25.68 22.86 -9.65
C ARG A 173 -25.56 23.47 -11.04
N SER A 174 -25.50 22.63 -12.06
CA SER A 174 -26.05 22.96 -13.38
C SER A 174 -26.85 21.77 -13.90
N GLN A 175 -27.86 22.06 -14.71
CA GLN A 175 -28.89 21.12 -15.13
C GLN A 175 -28.27 19.95 -15.92
N GLY A 176 -28.55 18.71 -15.48
CA GLY A 176 -28.24 17.49 -16.24
C GLY A 176 -26.99 16.71 -15.82
N GLY A 177 -26.99 16.14 -14.60
CA GLY A 177 -26.12 15.01 -14.23
C GLY A 177 -24.85 15.34 -13.42
N LEU A 178 -24.59 14.52 -12.39
CA LEU A 178 -23.42 14.64 -11.49
C LEU A 178 -22.11 14.28 -12.21
N ILE A 179 -21.22 15.25 -12.40
CA ILE A 179 -19.80 15.03 -12.72
C ILE A 179 -18.98 15.55 -11.53
N ILE A 180 -18.15 14.67 -10.96
CA ILE A 180 -17.23 15.01 -9.87
C ILE A 180 -16.14 15.92 -10.45
N GLY A 181 -16.13 17.19 -10.04
CA GLY A 181 -15.05 18.13 -10.34
C GLY A 181 -13.75 17.69 -9.65
N GLU A 182 -12.63 17.80 -10.37
CA GLU A 182 -11.30 17.45 -9.87
C GLU A 182 -10.91 18.30 -8.65
N PRO A 183 -10.33 17.73 -7.58
CA PRO A 183 -9.84 18.53 -6.47
C PRO A 183 -8.51 19.19 -6.86
N ILE A 184 -8.56 20.48 -7.18
CA ILE A 184 -7.42 21.37 -7.05
C ILE A 184 -7.13 21.53 -5.54
N THR A 185 -6.12 20.78 -5.10
CA THR A 185 -5.10 21.21 -4.13
C THR A 185 -5.59 21.98 -2.89
N ILE A 186 -6.15 21.29 -1.90
CA ILE A 186 -6.13 21.75 -0.51
C ILE A 186 -5.60 20.63 0.38
N TYR A 187 -4.29 20.40 0.27
CA TYR A 187 -3.54 19.65 1.28
C TYR A 187 -2.81 20.65 2.16
N SER A 188 -3.49 21.17 3.17
CA SER A 188 -2.80 21.83 4.26
C SER A 188 -3.56 21.70 5.57
N GLN A 189 -2.81 21.29 6.60
CA GLN A 189 -3.09 21.38 8.03
C GLN A 189 -3.61 20.13 8.76
N VAL A 190 -2.89 19.01 8.60
CA VAL A 190 -2.57 18.17 9.78
C VAL A 190 -1.30 18.77 10.39
N LYS A 191 -1.31 18.99 11.72
CA LYS A 191 -0.15 19.45 12.50
C LYS A 191 1.12 18.74 12.01
N ARG A 192 1.97 19.47 11.26
CA ARG A 192 3.33 19.06 10.96
C ARG A 192 3.98 18.76 12.30
N SER A 193 4.28 17.49 12.57
CA SER A 193 5.37 17.23 13.48
C SER A 193 6.57 17.90 12.82
N ASN A 194 7.13 18.95 13.42
CA ASN A 194 8.32 19.65 12.92
C ASN A 194 9.58 18.77 12.88
N LYS A 195 9.43 17.44 13.03
CA LYS A 195 10.50 16.50 12.71
C LYS A 195 10.66 16.43 11.20
N LYS A 196 11.62 17.20 10.69
CA LYS A 196 12.18 17.04 9.36
C LYS A 196 12.46 15.55 9.11
N ILE A 197 11.81 14.98 8.09
CA ILE A 197 12.13 13.63 7.63
C ILE A 197 13.57 13.64 7.16
N LYS A 198 14.40 12.77 7.73
CA LYS A 198 15.80 12.63 7.33
C LYS A 198 15.91 11.60 6.22
N ILE A 199 16.64 11.96 5.16
CA ILE A 199 17.11 11.00 4.16
C ILE A 199 18.46 10.45 4.60
N ARG A 200 18.62 9.13 4.52
CA ARG A 200 19.90 8.46 4.77
C ARG A 200 20.56 8.15 3.44
N PHE A 201 21.87 8.38 3.40
CA PHE A 201 22.72 8.10 2.27
C PHE A 201 23.81 7.14 2.71
N ASP A 202 24.06 6.11 1.91
CA ASP A 202 25.12 5.14 2.14
C ASP A 202 26.01 5.05 0.90
N LYS A 203 27.24 4.57 1.08
CA LYS A 203 28.21 4.36 0.00
C LYS A 203 28.00 2.97 -0.61
N TYR A 204 27.61 2.94 -1.88
CA TYR A 204 27.36 1.71 -2.64
C TYR A 204 28.43 1.48 -3.70
N LYS A 205 28.91 0.25 -3.82
CA LYS A 205 29.72 -0.19 -4.97
C LYS A 205 28.78 -0.61 -6.09
N ILE A 206 28.68 0.22 -7.13
CA ILE A 206 27.83 -0.06 -8.30
C ILE A 206 28.52 -1.05 -9.24
N LEU A 207 27.76 -1.66 -10.17
CA LEU A 207 28.21 -2.79 -11.00
C LEU A 207 29.41 -2.47 -11.89
N ASN A 208 29.64 -1.21 -12.26
CA ASN A 208 30.84 -0.80 -13.01
C ASN A 208 32.11 -0.69 -12.14
N GLY A 209 32.01 -0.96 -10.83
CA GLY A 209 33.12 -0.92 -9.87
C GLY A 209 33.23 0.40 -9.09
N ALA A 210 32.58 1.48 -9.56
CA ALA A 210 32.64 2.77 -8.88
C ALA A 210 31.91 2.75 -7.52
N ALA A 211 32.41 3.53 -6.57
CA ALA A 211 31.71 3.79 -5.32
C ALA A 211 30.90 5.09 -5.44
N LYS A 212 29.60 5.03 -5.15
CA LYS A 212 28.70 6.20 -5.18
C LYS A 212 27.94 6.31 -3.87
N THR A 213 27.83 7.53 -3.35
CA THR A 213 26.94 7.84 -2.24
C THR A 213 25.52 8.00 -2.80
N LEU A 214 24.63 7.08 -2.43
CA LEU A 214 23.24 7.05 -2.93
C LEU A 214 22.27 6.97 -1.76
N VAL A 215 21.02 7.34 -2.01
CA VAL A 215 19.95 7.23 -1.01
C VAL A 215 19.78 5.78 -0.60
N SER A 216 19.86 5.50 0.69
CA SER A 216 19.60 4.16 1.23
C SER A 216 18.18 4.01 1.73
N GLN A 217 17.64 5.04 2.40
CA GLN A 217 16.25 5.06 2.83
C GLN A 217 15.77 6.46 3.19
N VAL A 218 14.45 6.63 3.19
CA VAL A 218 13.77 7.83 3.73
C VAL A 218 13.16 7.50 5.08
N ALA A 219 13.50 8.30 6.10
CA ALA A 219 13.17 8.06 7.51
C ALA A 219 13.52 6.64 7.98
N ASP A 220 12.50 5.84 8.31
CA ASP A 220 12.60 4.48 8.82
C ASP A 220 12.77 3.42 7.72
N GLY A 221 12.76 3.82 6.45
CA GLY A 221 12.81 2.90 5.31
C GLY A 221 11.53 2.07 5.12
N SER A 222 10.45 2.44 5.82
CA SER A 222 9.17 1.76 5.69
C SER A 222 8.49 2.05 4.35
N ILE A 223 8.68 3.23 3.76
CA ILE A 223 8.09 3.62 2.46
C ILE A 223 9.13 3.56 1.33
N ILE A 224 10.28 4.22 1.48
CA ILE A 224 11.34 4.24 0.46
C ILE A 224 12.58 3.63 1.05
N LYS A 225 13.06 2.54 0.42
CA LYS A 225 14.30 1.85 0.82
C LYS A 225 15.00 1.29 -0.41
N ARG A 226 16.33 1.36 -0.43
CA ARG A 226 17.15 0.73 -1.45
C ARG A 226 17.17 -0.78 -1.24
N PHE A 227 16.85 -1.51 -2.29
CA PHE A 227 17.12 -2.93 -2.40
C PHE A 227 18.61 -3.11 -2.64
N ASP A 228 19.31 -3.62 -1.62
CA ASP A 228 20.77 -3.81 -1.59
C ASP A 228 21.17 -5.25 -1.23
N LYS A 229 20.24 -6.19 -1.43
CA LYS A 229 20.39 -7.59 -1.00
C LYS A 229 21.28 -8.43 -1.91
N THR A 230 21.65 -7.92 -3.08
CA THR A 230 22.56 -8.60 -4.00
C THR A 230 23.98 -8.07 -3.83
N PRO A 231 24.94 -8.90 -3.40
CA PRO A 231 26.34 -8.47 -3.26
C PRO A 231 26.95 -8.15 -4.63
N TYR A 232 28.09 -7.46 -4.62
CA TYR A 232 28.85 -7.23 -5.84
C TYR A 232 29.29 -8.58 -6.45
N PRO A 233 29.01 -8.87 -7.74
CA PRO A 233 29.31 -10.17 -8.33
C PRO A 233 30.82 -10.44 -8.40
N ALA A 234 31.28 -11.43 -7.65
CA ALA A 234 32.69 -11.85 -7.64
C ALA A 234 32.84 -13.23 -8.31
N LYS A 235 32.07 -14.21 -7.84
CA LYS A 235 32.07 -15.60 -8.29
C LYS A 235 31.20 -15.77 -9.56
N PRO A 236 31.49 -16.76 -10.41
CA PRO A 236 30.67 -17.06 -11.59
C PRO A 236 29.20 -17.35 -11.26
N THR A 237 28.93 -17.90 -10.07
CA THR A 237 27.59 -18.23 -9.57
C THR A 237 26.85 -17.06 -8.92
N ASP A 238 27.51 -15.91 -8.73
CA ASP A 238 26.88 -14.74 -8.12
C ASP A 238 25.86 -14.11 -9.06
N VAL A 239 24.68 -13.80 -8.53
CA VAL A 239 23.64 -13.08 -9.26
C VAL A 239 24.01 -11.61 -9.49
N VAL A 240 23.91 -11.18 -10.75
CA VAL A 240 23.96 -9.78 -11.19
C VAL A 240 22.56 -9.18 -11.05
N CYS A 241 22.42 -8.22 -10.13
CA CYS A 241 21.24 -7.35 -10.03
C CYS A 241 21.69 -5.98 -9.50
N PRO A 242 21.37 -4.87 -10.19
CA PRO A 242 21.68 -3.54 -9.68
C PRO A 242 20.82 -3.24 -8.45
N HIS A 243 21.36 -2.42 -7.53
CA HIS A 243 20.58 -1.89 -6.42
C HIS A 243 19.62 -0.80 -6.92
N PHE A 244 18.36 -0.84 -6.50
CA PHE A 244 17.31 0.09 -6.92
C PHE A 244 16.44 0.51 -5.73
N LEU A 245 15.66 1.59 -5.85
CA LEU A 245 14.76 2.04 -4.79
C LEU A 245 13.40 1.34 -4.90
N GLU A 246 12.96 0.79 -3.79
CA GLU A 246 11.61 0.27 -3.60
C GLU A 246 10.71 1.40 -3.07
N LEU A 247 9.55 1.60 -3.70
CA LEU A 247 8.44 2.39 -3.16
C LEU A 247 7.40 1.42 -2.59
N LYS A 248 7.50 1.19 -1.28
CA LYS A 248 6.70 0.23 -0.51
C LYS A 248 5.36 0.84 -0.14
N TRP A 249 4.55 1.23 -1.11
CA TRP A 249 3.24 1.87 -0.90
C TRP A 249 2.18 0.89 -0.35
N ALA A 250 2.33 -0.40 -0.64
CA ALA A 250 1.43 -1.45 -0.20
C ALA A 250 2.17 -2.79 -0.08
N TYR A 251 1.44 -3.83 0.33
CA TYR A 251 1.90 -5.20 0.41
C TYR A 251 0.89 -6.14 -0.25
N GLY A 252 1.37 -7.25 -0.80
CA GLY A 252 0.50 -8.32 -1.29
C GLY A 252 0.03 -8.12 -2.73
N CYS A 253 -0.76 -9.04 -3.23
CA CYS A 253 -1.14 -9.10 -4.64
C CYS A 253 -2.53 -9.76 -4.76
N PRO A 254 -3.41 -9.27 -5.66
CA PRO A 254 -4.72 -9.89 -5.90
C PRO A 254 -4.62 -11.21 -6.68
N PHE A 255 -3.45 -11.51 -7.26
CA PHE A 255 -3.20 -12.71 -8.06
C PHE A 255 -2.61 -13.85 -7.24
N ASP A 256 -2.71 -15.08 -7.75
CA ASP A 256 -2.28 -16.29 -7.07
C ASP A 256 -1.30 -17.12 -7.90
N CYS A 257 -0.17 -16.51 -8.28
CA CYS A 257 0.85 -17.22 -9.07
C CYS A 257 1.53 -18.32 -8.23
N SER A 258 1.74 -19.52 -8.79
CA SER A 258 2.33 -20.68 -8.09
C SER A 258 3.76 -20.43 -7.61
N TRP A 259 4.57 -19.68 -8.38
CA TRP A 259 5.97 -19.34 -8.05
C TRP A 259 6.13 -17.99 -7.33
N CYS A 260 5.05 -17.38 -6.85
CA CYS A 260 5.10 -16.03 -6.28
C CYS A 260 5.97 -15.99 -5.01
N TYR A 261 7.12 -15.31 -5.07
CA TYR A 261 8.00 -15.19 -3.89
C TYR A 261 7.36 -14.44 -2.72
N LEU A 262 6.31 -13.64 -2.96
CA LEU A 262 5.56 -12.98 -1.89
C LEU A 262 4.95 -14.00 -0.90
N LYS A 263 4.62 -15.21 -1.36
CA LYS A 263 4.13 -16.31 -0.49
C LYS A 263 5.18 -16.66 0.56
N GLY A 264 6.44 -16.76 0.16
CA GLY A 264 7.56 -16.98 1.08
C GLY A 264 7.88 -15.74 1.90
N THR A 265 7.89 -14.55 1.30
CA THR A 265 8.22 -13.27 1.98
C THR A 265 7.21 -12.94 3.09
N PHE A 266 5.92 -13.18 2.87
CA PHE A 266 4.84 -12.86 3.81
C PHE A 266 4.28 -14.08 4.55
N ARG A 267 4.99 -15.22 4.56
CA ARG A 267 4.56 -16.46 5.23
C ARG A 267 4.22 -16.33 6.71
N PHE A 268 4.79 -15.32 7.39
CA PHE A 268 4.54 -15.05 8.81
C PHE A 268 3.55 -13.90 9.05
N ARG A 269 2.96 -13.32 7.99
CA ARG A 269 1.94 -12.28 8.13
C ARG A 269 0.56 -12.96 8.18
N PRO A 270 -0.32 -12.56 9.12
CA PRO A 270 -1.68 -13.10 9.19
C PRO A 270 -2.46 -12.97 7.87
N GLU A 271 -2.22 -11.89 7.14
CA GLU A 271 -2.88 -11.58 5.87
C GLU A 271 -2.22 -12.30 4.67
N GLY A 272 -1.06 -12.93 4.88
CA GLY A 272 -0.28 -13.58 3.83
C GLY A 272 0.01 -12.63 2.66
N ILE A 273 -0.40 -13.02 1.45
CA ILE A 273 -0.25 -12.21 0.24
C ILE A 273 -1.47 -11.33 -0.07
N LYS A 274 -2.47 -11.24 0.80
CA LYS A 274 -3.65 -10.41 0.54
C LYS A 274 -3.24 -8.92 0.41
N PRO A 275 -3.81 -8.17 -0.55
CA PRO A 275 -3.56 -6.74 -0.69
C PRO A 275 -3.76 -5.98 0.63
N THR A 276 -2.77 -5.19 1.02
CA THR A 276 -2.80 -4.34 2.23
C THR A 276 -2.11 -3.03 1.91
N TYR A 277 -2.84 -1.92 2.05
CA TYR A 277 -2.36 -0.58 1.71
C TYR A 277 -1.73 0.11 2.92
N LYS A 278 -0.73 0.96 2.67
CA LYS A 278 -0.22 1.87 3.70
C LYS A 278 -0.95 3.18 3.69
N ASP A 279 -0.82 3.90 4.80
CA ASP A 279 -1.27 5.28 4.92
C ASP A 279 -0.69 6.16 3.80
N LEU A 280 -1.58 6.68 2.95
CA LEU A 280 -1.22 7.51 1.80
C LEU A 280 -0.58 8.83 2.22
N GLU A 281 -0.90 9.38 3.39
CA GLU A 281 -0.24 10.60 3.87
C GLU A 281 1.22 10.33 4.25
N LYS A 282 1.49 9.18 4.86
CA LYS A 282 2.88 8.74 5.09
C LYS A 282 3.61 8.52 3.76
N VAL A 283 2.96 7.89 2.78
CA VAL A 283 3.54 7.69 1.44
C VAL A 283 3.87 9.04 0.80
N LYS A 284 2.90 9.96 0.78
CA LYS A 284 3.03 11.30 0.21
C LYS A 284 4.20 12.04 0.83
N LEU A 285 4.23 12.12 2.15
CA LEU A 285 5.26 12.86 2.89
C LEU A 285 6.68 12.31 2.61
N HIS A 286 6.85 10.98 2.56
CA HIS A 286 8.14 10.36 2.23
C HIS A 286 8.53 10.61 0.77
N VAL A 287 7.59 10.52 -0.17
CA VAL A 287 7.83 10.74 -1.60
C VAL A 287 8.14 12.20 -1.88
N GLU A 288 7.38 13.16 -1.35
CA GLU A 288 7.64 14.59 -1.52
C GLU A 288 9.01 14.98 -0.95
N THR A 289 9.36 14.47 0.24
CA THR A 289 10.71 14.68 0.81
C THR A 289 11.79 14.14 -0.12
N PHE A 290 11.61 12.92 -0.65
CA PHE A 290 12.53 12.30 -1.59
C PHE A 290 12.72 13.15 -2.86
N LEU A 291 11.62 13.54 -3.51
CA LEU A 291 11.65 14.28 -4.78
C LEU A 291 12.32 15.67 -4.62
N GLN A 292 12.17 16.30 -3.45
CA GLN A 292 12.75 17.61 -3.16
C GLN A 292 14.25 17.52 -2.85
N GLU A 293 14.65 16.61 -1.95
CA GLU A 293 16.00 16.58 -1.39
C GLU A 293 17.00 15.76 -2.22
N VAL A 294 16.56 14.71 -2.93
CA VAL A 294 17.47 13.82 -3.66
C VAL A 294 17.82 14.40 -5.02
N LYS A 295 19.12 14.62 -5.26
CA LYS A 295 19.62 15.26 -6.50
C LYS A 295 20.07 14.29 -7.57
N THR A 296 20.34 13.03 -7.21
CA THR A 296 20.68 11.98 -8.17
C THR A 296 19.41 11.43 -8.82
N PRO A 297 19.32 11.32 -10.16
CA PRO A 297 18.20 10.66 -10.82
C PRO A 297 18.03 9.22 -10.35
N GLU A 298 16.80 8.85 -10.03
CA GLU A 298 16.47 7.55 -9.43
C GLU A 298 15.11 7.08 -9.94
N ILE A 299 14.90 5.76 -9.93
CA ILE A 299 13.63 5.12 -10.26
C ILE A 299 13.08 4.44 -9.02
N LEU A 300 11.82 4.73 -8.68
CA LEU A 300 11.12 4.14 -7.55
C LEU A 300 10.20 3.02 -8.02
N ASN A 301 10.56 1.78 -7.71
CA ASN A 301 9.82 0.58 -8.07
C ASN A 301 8.66 0.32 -7.09
N THR A 302 7.43 0.41 -7.58
CA THR A 302 6.20 0.17 -6.78
C THR A 302 5.78 -1.30 -6.70
N GLY A 303 6.47 -2.19 -7.42
CA GLY A 303 6.07 -3.59 -7.63
C GLY A 303 6.91 -4.66 -6.95
N GLU A 304 7.92 -4.31 -6.14
CA GLU A 304 8.81 -5.32 -5.49
C GLU A 304 8.11 -6.08 -4.34
N ILE A 305 7.06 -5.52 -3.75
CA ILE A 305 6.33 -6.18 -2.65
C ILE A 305 4.81 -6.13 -2.81
N ALA A 306 4.35 -5.64 -3.97
CA ALA A 306 2.95 -5.55 -4.32
C ALA A 306 2.75 -5.65 -5.85
N ASP A 307 1.53 -5.89 -6.32
CA ASP A 307 1.21 -5.56 -7.72
C ASP A 307 0.88 -4.06 -7.82
N SER A 308 1.56 -3.35 -8.72
CA SER A 308 1.52 -1.88 -8.75
C SER A 308 0.14 -1.31 -9.10
N LEU A 309 -0.74 -2.10 -9.71
CA LEU A 309 -2.08 -1.67 -10.13
C LEU A 309 -3.20 -2.37 -9.35
N MET A 310 -2.91 -2.97 -8.18
CA MET A 310 -3.95 -3.64 -7.39
C MET A 310 -4.98 -2.70 -6.75
N GLY A 311 -4.69 -1.39 -6.67
CA GLY A 311 -5.55 -0.35 -6.08
C GLY A 311 -6.41 0.43 -7.07
N GLU A 312 -6.40 0.08 -8.36
CA GLU A 312 -6.97 0.94 -9.42
C GLU A 312 -8.51 0.92 -9.51
N ASN A 313 -9.18 -0.02 -8.83
CA ASN A 313 -10.64 -0.07 -8.76
C ASN A 313 -11.24 0.82 -7.67
N GLY A 314 -10.41 1.40 -6.79
CA GLY A 314 -10.89 2.23 -5.68
C GLY A 314 -11.30 3.64 -6.12
N ALA A 315 -12.04 4.34 -5.26
CA ALA A 315 -12.37 5.76 -5.45
C ALA A 315 -11.12 6.65 -5.57
N TYR A 316 -9.98 6.20 -5.02
CA TYR A 316 -8.70 6.89 -5.06
C TYR A 316 -7.62 5.96 -5.68
N PRO A 317 -7.53 5.90 -7.03
CA PRO A 317 -6.54 5.07 -7.69
C PRO A 317 -5.10 5.47 -7.32
N PHE A 318 -4.28 4.49 -6.96
CA PHE A 318 -2.90 4.75 -6.54
C PHE A 318 -2.08 5.41 -7.67
N SER A 319 -2.30 5.00 -8.92
CA SER A 319 -1.64 5.60 -10.09
C SER A 319 -1.84 7.12 -10.15
N LYS A 320 -3.07 7.61 -10.04
CA LYS A 320 -3.38 9.05 -10.05
C LYS A 320 -2.67 9.77 -8.91
N PHE A 321 -2.74 9.22 -7.71
CA PHE A 321 -2.08 9.78 -6.52
C PHE A 321 -0.56 9.91 -6.74
N ILE A 322 0.14 8.82 -7.07
CA ILE A 322 1.60 8.84 -7.11
C ILE A 322 2.14 9.58 -8.33
N ILE A 323 1.51 9.44 -9.49
CA ILE A 323 1.94 10.12 -10.72
C ILE A 323 1.82 11.64 -10.55
N SER A 324 0.77 12.13 -9.88
CA SER A 324 0.61 13.56 -9.59
C SER A 324 1.77 14.16 -8.78
N LEU A 325 2.46 13.35 -7.95
CA LEU A 325 3.64 13.79 -7.21
C LEU A 325 4.88 13.81 -8.10
N PHE A 326 5.04 12.78 -8.94
CA PHE A 326 6.19 12.64 -9.82
C PHE A 326 6.18 13.65 -10.98
N GLU A 327 5.02 14.01 -11.53
CA GLU A 327 4.95 14.98 -12.64
C GLU A 327 5.27 16.44 -12.22
N LYS A 328 5.40 16.72 -10.92
CA LYS A 328 5.86 18.04 -10.42
C LYS A 328 7.36 18.30 -10.64
N GLN A 329 8.08 17.33 -11.16
CA GLN A 329 9.53 17.36 -11.34
C GLN A 329 9.93 16.57 -12.59
N ASN A 330 11.19 16.68 -13.02
CA ASN A 330 11.68 16.08 -14.28
C ASN A 330 12.91 15.15 -14.12
N ARG A 331 13.24 14.77 -12.88
CA ARG A 331 14.48 14.08 -12.49
C ARG A 331 14.28 12.59 -12.16
N HIS A 332 13.23 12.25 -11.43
CA HIS A 332 12.98 10.90 -10.90
C HIS A 332 11.80 10.26 -11.61
N LYS A 333 11.86 8.95 -11.85
CA LYS A 333 10.72 8.21 -12.41
C LYS A 333 10.09 7.28 -11.38
N VAL A 334 8.79 7.06 -11.51
CA VAL A 334 8.08 5.98 -10.83
C VAL A 334 7.91 4.81 -11.79
N LEU A 335 8.28 3.61 -11.34
CA LEU A 335 8.16 2.38 -12.10
C LEU A 335 7.03 1.54 -11.53
N PHE A 336 6.00 1.32 -12.35
CA PHE A 336 4.95 0.33 -12.12
C PHE A 336 5.39 -1.01 -12.68
N VAL A 337 5.26 -2.08 -11.89
CA VAL A 337 5.39 -3.46 -12.34
C VAL A 337 4.09 -4.19 -12.03
N THR A 338 3.44 -4.75 -13.05
CA THR A 338 2.08 -5.30 -12.91
C THR A 338 1.78 -6.49 -13.82
N LYS A 339 0.80 -7.31 -13.43
CA LYS A 339 0.08 -8.25 -14.30
C LYS A 339 -1.36 -7.79 -14.58
N SER A 340 -1.82 -6.70 -13.96
CA SER A 340 -3.16 -6.16 -14.13
C SER A 340 -3.40 -5.59 -15.52
N THR A 341 -4.66 -5.49 -15.89
CA THR A 341 -5.11 -4.81 -17.13
C THR A 341 -5.96 -3.59 -16.82
N ASN A 342 -6.15 -3.26 -15.54
CA ASN A 342 -6.89 -2.08 -15.13
C ASN A 342 -5.99 -0.83 -15.26
N VAL A 343 -5.97 -0.26 -16.46
CA VAL A 343 -5.17 0.91 -16.82
C VAL A 343 -6.01 2.17 -17.04
N LYS A 344 -7.32 2.13 -16.75
CA LYS A 344 -8.26 3.22 -17.07
C LYS A 344 -7.86 4.55 -16.44
N SER A 345 -7.42 4.50 -15.19
CA SER A 345 -6.93 5.64 -14.41
C SER A 345 -5.67 6.28 -15.00
N LEU A 346 -4.75 5.47 -15.55
CA LEU A 346 -3.54 5.94 -16.22
C LEU A 346 -3.88 6.61 -17.56
N LEU A 347 -4.81 6.06 -18.33
CA LEU A 347 -5.22 6.64 -19.63
C LEU A 347 -5.84 8.04 -19.50
N GLY A 348 -6.30 8.43 -18.32
CA GLY A 348 -6.79 9.79 -18.05
C GLY A 348 -5.71 10.82 -17.73
N ILE A 349 -4.42 10.46 -17.76
CA ILE A 349 -3.31 11.36 -17.42
C ILE A 349 -2.73 11.94 -18.71
N ALA A 350 -2.80 13.26 -18.86
CA ALA A 350 -2.48 13.95 -20.12
C ALA A 350 -0.99 13.91 -20.53
N SER A 351 -0.03 13.79 -19.60
CA SER A 351 1.40 13.81 -19.93
C SER A 351 2.24 13.00 -18.94
N PRO A 352 2.43 11.68 -19.18
CA PRO A 352 3.10 10.77 -18.24
C PRO A 352 4.63 10.71 -18.42
N ARG A 353 5.34 11.83 -18.26
CA ARG A 353 6.79 11.92 -18.55
C ARG A 353 7.66 11.22 -17.51
N GLN A 354 7.21 11.15 -16.26
CA GLN A 354 7.98 10.59 -15.14
C GLN A 354 7.52 9.17 -14.76
N VAL A 355 6.88 8.46 -15.69
CA VAL A 355 6.25 7.17 -15.42
C VAL A 355 6.77 6.10 -16.37
N ILE A 356 7.13 4.96 -15.80
CA ILE A 356 7.44 3.73 -16.54
C ILE A 356 6.41 2.68 -16.14
N VAL A 357 5.80 2.01 -17.11
CA VAL A 357 4.89 0.89 -16.86
C VAL A 357 5.46 -0.39 -17.44
N SER A 358 5.79 -1.33 -16.55
CA SER A 358 6.35 -2.62 -16.89
C SER A 358 5.32 -3.73 -16.69
N PHE A 359 4.98 -4.42 -17.78
CA PHE A 359 4.08 -5.57 -17.72
C PHE A 359 4.87 -6.86 -17.57
N SER A 360 4.46 -7.68 -16.60
CA SER A 360 4.94 -9.05 -16.48
C SER A 360 4.16 -9.95 -17.43
N LEU A 361 4.87 -10.52 -18.40
CA LEU A 361 4.34 -11.45 -19.39
C LEU A 361 4.98 -12.83 -19.25
N ASN A 362 4.33 -13.82 -19.85
CA ASN A 362 4.87 -15.16 -19.97
C ASN A 362 4.30 -15.83 -21.23
N ALA A 363 4.87 -16.96 -21.63
CA ALA A 363 4.23 -17.80 -22.65
C ALA A 363 2.82 -18.20 -22.19
N ARG A 364 1.83 -18.21 -23.10
CA ARG A 364 0.42 -18.53 -22.79
C ARG A 364 0.24 -19.83 -21.97
N PRO A 365 0.77 -20.99 -22.38
CA PRO A 365 0.65 -22.23 -21.59
C PRO A 365 1.27 -22.12 -20.19
N VAL A 366 2.32 -21.33 -20.03
CA VAL A 366 2.97 -21.09 -18.73
C VAL A 366 2.09 -20.20 -17.85
N ALA A 367 1.55 -19.11 -18.39
CA ALA A 367 0.67 -18.20 -17.66
C ALA A 367 -0.64 -18.87 -17.23
N GLU A 368 -1.29 -19.61 -18.14
CA GLU A 368 -2.55 -20.31 -17.87
C GLU A 368 -2.41 -21.37 -16.78
N LYS A 369 -1.28 -22.08 -16.79
CA LYS A 369 -1.00 -23.12 -15.81
C LYS A 369 -0.76 -22.55 -14.41
N TRP A 370 0.06 -21.50 -14.29
CA TRP A 370 0.64 -21.12 -13.00
C TRP A 370 0.39 -19.66 -12.57
N GLU A 371 -0.16 -18.79 -13.40
CA GLU A 371 -0.49 -17.40 -13.03
C GLU A 371 -1.99 -17.24 -12.73
N LYS A 372 -2.50 -18.05 -11.80
CA LYS A 372 -3.93 -18.04 -11.46
C LYS A 372 -4.41 -16.66 -10.99
N LYS A 373 -5.65 -16.32 -11.35
CA LYS A 373 -6.32 -15.03 -11.12
C LYS A 373 -5.71 -13.82 -11.83
N ALA A 374 -4.54 -13.95 -12.47
CA ALA A 374 -4.01 -12.89 -13.30
C ALA A 374 -4.73 -12.85 -14.67
N PRO A 375 -4.94 -11.68 -15.27
CA PRO A 375 -5.47 -11.56 -16.63
C PRO A 375 -4.64 -12.35 -17.65
N SER A 376 -5.26 -12.77 -18.76
CA SER A 376 -4.54 -13.46 -19.84
C SER A 376 -3.43 -12.59 -20.45
N VAL A 377 -2.40 -13.23 -20.99
CA VAL A 377 -1.22 -12.56 -21.57
C VAL A 377 -1.61 -11.58 -22.67
N GLY A 378 -2.48 -12.00 -23.60
CA GLY A 378 -2.96 -11.11 -24.67
C GLY A 378 -3.65 -9.85 -24.14
N ARG A 379 -4.47 -9.96 -23.08
CA ARG A 379 -5.09 -8.78 -22.46
C ARG A 379 -4.05 -7.84 -21.81
N ARG A 380 -2.96 -8.38 -21.28
CA ARG A 380 -1.85 -7.56 -20.74
C ARG A 380 -1.11 -6.84 -21.86
N ILE A 381 -0.87 -7.49 -22.99
CA ILE A 381 -0.27 -6.86 -24.19
C ILE A 381 -1.17 -5.74 -24.71
N GLU A 382 -2.49 -5.95 -24.78
CA GLU A 382 -3.44 -4.90 -25.19
C GLU A 382 -3.46 -3.71 -24.22
N ALA A 383 -3.42 -3.97 -22.90
CA ALA A 383 -3.31 -2.90 -21.91
C ALA A 383 -1.99 -2.11 -22.05
N ALA A 384 -0.90 -2.81 -22.33
CA ALA A 384 0.41 -2.22 -22.57
C ALA A 384 0.42 -1.37 -23.85
N LYS A 385 -0.22 -1.84 -24.93
CA LYS A 385 -0.40 -1.07 -26.16
C LYS A 385 -1.14 0.23 -25.89
N LYS A 386 -2.28 0.19 -25.19
CA LYS A 386 -3.05 1.40 -24.86
C LYS A 386 -2.23 2.46 -24.12
N LEU A 387 -1.36 2.02 -23.20
CA LEU A 387 -0.47 2.93 -22.50
C LEU A 387 0.65 3.45 -23.40
N SER A 388 1.21 2.61 -24.27
CA SER A 388 2.20 3.06 -25.27
C SER A 388 1.60 4.10 -26.20
N ASP A 389 0.38 3.89 -26.69
CA ASP A 389 -0.35 4.84 -27.55
C ASP A 389 -0.65 6.16 -26.81
N ALA A 390 -0.81 6.10 -25.48
CA ALA A 390 -0.97 7.27 -24.61
C ALA A 390 0.38 7.92 -24.20
N GLY A 391 1.51 7.51 -24.79
CA GLY A 391 2.81 8.13 -24.58
C GLY A 391 3.58 7.67 -23.33
N TYR A 392 3.15 6.59 -22.67
CA TYR A 392 3.91 6.02 -21.56
C TYR A 392 5.18 5.30 -22.05
N GLU A 393 6.25 5.36 -21.26
CA GLU A 393 7.38 4.45 -21.42
C GLU A 393 6.95 3.04 -20.95
N VAL A 394 6.79 2.12 -21.91
CA VAL A 394 6.33 0.76 -21.63
C VAL A 394 7.47 -0.25 -21.75
N ARG A 395 7.63 -1.07 -20.70
CA ARG A 395 8.63 -2.15 -20.63
C ARG A 395 7.94 -3.50 -20.47
N PHE A 396 8.63 -4.58 -20.81
CA PHE A 396 8.20 -5.94 -20.51
C PHE A 396 9.18 -6.70 -19.63
N ARG A 397 8.62 -7.50 -18.73
CA ARG A 397 9.35 -8.51 -17.96
C ARG A 397 8.80 -9.89 -18.31
N ILE A 398 9.64 -10.71 -18.95
CA ILE A 398 9.39 -12.13 -19.16
C ILE A 398 10.18 -12.88 -18.09
N ASP A 399 9.62 -12.88 -16.87
CA ASP A 399 10.25 -13.41 -15.67
C ASP A 399 9.16 -13.99 -14.74
N PRO A 400 9.07 -15.33 -14.57
CA PRO A 400 10.04 -16.34 -14.98
C PRO A 400 9.76 -17.06 -16.31
N MET A 401 10.80 -17.26 -17.13
CA MET A 401 10.81 -18.21 -18.26
C MET A 401 10.88 -19.65 -17.74
N VAL A 402 10.06 -20.55 -18.31
CA VAL A 402 9.92 -21.96 -17.89
C VAL A 402 10.11 -22.90 -19.09
N PRO A 403 10.99 -23.92 -19.01
CA PRO A 403 11.24 -24.87 -20.09
C PRO A 403 10.19 -25.98 -20.11
N ILE A 404 8.93 -25.60 -20.35
CA ILE A 404 7.87 -26.55 -20.64
C ILE A 404 8.11 -27.24 -22.00
N GLU A 405 7.32 -28.26 -22.31
CA GLU A 405 7.27 -28.80 -23.66
C GLU A 405 6.87 -27.68 -24.66
N ASN A 406 7.50 -27.65 -25.83
CA ASN A 406 7.31 -26.62 -26.86
C ASN A 406 7.52 -25.18 -26.35
N TRP A 407 8.42 -25.00 -25.37
CA TRP A 407 8.73 -23.67 -24.82
C TRP A 407 9.25 -22.72 -25.91
N ARG A 408 10.02 -23.23 -26.88
CA ARG A 408 10.65 -22.44 -27.93
C ARG A 408 9.60 -21.71 -28.77
N GLU A 409 8.67 -22.46 -29.32
CA GLU A 409 7.55 -21.98 -30.13
C GLU A 409 6.68 -21.04 -29.29
N SER A 410 6.42 -21.40 -28.03
CA SER A 410 5.58 -20.62 -27.13
C SER A 410 6.16 -19.24 -26.80
N TYR A 411 7.47 -19.13 -26.54
CA TYR A 411 8.11 -17.85 -26.26
C TYR A 411 8.39 -17.04 -27.53
N ILE A 412 8.73 -17.68 -28.67
CA ILE A 412 8.83 -17.00 -29.96
C ILE A 412 7.47 -16.40 -30.34
N GLY A 413 6.38 -17.17 -30.18
CA GLY A 413 5.02 -16.70 -30.40
C GLY A 413 4.65 -15.50 -29.53
N LEU A 414 5.04 -15.51 -28.25
CA LEU A 414 4.87 -14.35 -27.36
C LEU A 414 5.60 -13.11 -27.88
N ILE A 415 6.86 -13.24 -28.32
CA ILE A 415 7.62 -12.11 -28.87
C ILE A 415 6.95 -11.59 -30.14
N ASN A 416 6.54 -12.47 -31.05
CA ASN A 416 5.84 -12.06 -32.26
C ASN A 416 4.53 -11.32 -31.95
N GLU A 417 3.74 -11.81 -30.98
CA GLU A 417 2.50 -11.16 -30.54
C GLU A 417 2.74 -9.76 -29.99
N ILE A 418 3.80 -9.57 -29.20
CA ILE A 418 4.20 -8.26 -28.67
C ILE A 418 4.50 -7.29 -29.83
N PHE A 419 5.37 -7.69 -30.75
CA PHE A 419 5.89 -6.83 -31.81
C PHE A 419 4.88 -6.54 -32.90
N LEU A 420 3.91 -7.42 -33.10
CA LEU A 420 2.76 -7.16 -33.96
C LEU A 420 1.93 -5.98 -33.45
N LYS A 421 1.95 -5.70 -32.13
CA LYS A 421 1.11 -4.67 -31.49
C LYS A 421 1.84 -3.36 -31.28
N PHE A 422 3.05 -3.40 -30.73
CA PHE A 422 3.92 -2.23 -30.58
C PHE A 422 5.35 -2.62 -30.15
N THR A 423 6.25 -1.65 -30.24
CA THR A 423 7.68 -1.77 -29.90
C THR A 423 7.90 -1.27 -28.45
N PRO A 424 8.13 -2.16 -27.47
CA PRO A 424 8.43 -1.75 -26.09
C PRO A 424 9.83 -1.12 -25.97
N GLU A 425 10.04 -0.25 -24.99
CA GLU A 425 11.36 0.36 -24.73
C GLU A 425 12.41 -0.70 -24.37
N ARG A 426 11.99 -1.73 -23.63
CA ARG A 426 12.88 -2.75 -23.06
C ARG A 426 12.17 -4.05 -22.75
N ILE A 427 12.87 -5.15 -22.98
CA ILE A 427 12.44 -6.50 -22.60
C ILE A 427 13.47 -7.08 -21.63
N THR A 428 13.02 -7.43 -20.43
CA THR A 428 13.86 -8.08 -19.42
C THR A 428 13.48 -9.55 -19.30
N LEU A 429 14.44 -10.44 -19.55
CA LEU A 429 14.28 -11.90 -19.46
C LEU A 429 14.77 -12.39 -18.08
N GLY A 430 14.10 -13.37 -17.50
CA GLY A 430 14.58 -14.02 -16.29
C GLY A 430 14.04 -15.43 -16.19
N SER A 431 14.85 -16.38 -15.72
CA SER A 431 14.45 -17.78 -15.61
C SER A 431 13.69 -18.05 -14.32
N LEU A 432 12.89 -19.10 -14.33
CA LEU A 432 12.31 -19.68 -13.12
C LEU A 432 13.35 -19.88 -12.02
N ARG A 433 12.96 -19.45 -10.84
CA ARG A 433 13.74 -19.50 -9.61
C ARG A 433 12.80 -19.71 -8.42
N GLY A 434 13.23 -20.56 -7.49
CA GLY A 434 12.48 -20.88 -6.29
C GLY A 434 13.34 -20.71 -5.06
N LEU A 435 13.02 -19.71 -4.23
CA LEU A 435 13.54 -19.66 -2.86
C LEU A 435 12.89 -20.78 -2.05
N GLN A 436 13.62 -21.38 -1.12
CA GLN A 436 13.07 -22.47 -0.30
C GLN A 436 11.81 -22.06 0.45
N SER A 437 11.78 -20.83 0.96
CA SER A 437 10.58 -20.25 1.60
C SER A 437 9.38 -20.16 0.65
N THR A 438 9.59 -19.96 -0.65
CA THR A 438 8.53 -19.91 -1.65
C THR A 438 8.01 -21.31 -1.96
N ILE A 439 8.93 -22.27 -2.13
CA ILE A 439 8.60 -23.68 -2.36
C ILE A 439 7.76 -24.23 -1.20
N ASN A 440 8.15 -23.92 0.04
CA ASN A 440 7.44 -24.37 1.23
C ASN A 440 6.07 -23.70 1.44
N SER A 441 5.82 -22.56 0.79
CA SER A 441 4.60 -21.76 1.00
C SER A 441 3.64 -21.77 -0.20
N THR A 442 3.95 -22.50 -1.27
CA THR A 442 3.03 -22.67 -2.40
C THR A 442 2.23 -23.96 -2.30
N LYS A 443 0.99 -23.93 -2.80
CA LYS A 443 0.12 -25.11 -2.91
C LYS A 443 0.49 -25.98 -4.11
N ASP A 444 0.73 -25.34 -5.25
CA ASP A 444 1.14 -26.01 -6.48
C ASP A 444 2.66 -25.96 -6.61
N THR A 445 3.26 -27.15 -6.55
CA THR A 445 4.71 -27.40 -6.64
C THR A 445 5.11 -28.02 -7.98
N SER A 446 4.20 -28.15 -8.96
CA SER A 446 4.47 -28.79 -10.25
C SER A 446 5.57 -28.11 -11.09
N TRP A 447 5.90 -26.85 -10.76
CA TRP A 447 7.00 -26.10 -11.37
C TRP A 447 8.37 -26.40 -10.73
N VAL A 448 8.42 -26.98 -9.54
CA VAL A 448 9.67 -27.25 -8.79
C VAL A 448 10.55 -28.26 -9.53
N LYS A 449 9.95 -29.19 -10.30
CA LYS A 449 10.68 -30.17 -11.12
C LYS A 449 11.65 -29.56 -12.12
N TYR A 450 11.45 -28.30 -12.51
CA TYR A 450 12.33 -27.59 -13.43
C TYR A 450 13.57 -26.99 -12.73
N LEU A 451 13.61 -26.99 -11.40
CA LEU A 451 14.71 -26.40 -10.62
C LEU A 451 15.79 -27.46 -10.35
N LYS A 452 16.88 -27.45 -11.12
CA LYS A 452 17.94 -28.45 -11.05
C LYS A 452 19.24 -27.97 -10.41
N GLU A 453 19.45 -26.66 -10.34
CA GLU A 453 20.69 -26.05 -9.80
C GLU A 453 20.42 -25.16 -8.59
N SER A 454 21.41 -25.01 -7.73
CA SER A 454 21.39 -24.05 -6.61
C SER A 454 22.16 -22.79 -6.98
N SER A 455 21.68 -21.64 -6.51
CA SER A 455 22.37 -20.36 -6.59
C SER A 455 22.27 -19.61 -5.26
N ASN A 456 23.03 -18.52 -5.12
CA ASN A 456 22.92 -17.63 -3.97
C ASN A 456 21.54 -16.92 -3.86
N TRP A 457 20.67 -17.09 -4.86
CA TRP A 457 19.31 -16.55 -4.89
C TRP A 457 18.24 -17.65 -5.04
N GLY A 458 18.48 -18.82 -4.46
CA GLY A 458 17.58 -19.98 -4.48
C GLY A 458 17.87 -20.97 -5.61
N ARG A 459 16.98 -21.93 -5.80
CA ARG A 459 17.12 -22.95 -6.85
C ARG A 459 16.70 -22.38 -8.20
N LYS A 460 17.36 -22.80 -9.28
CA LYS A 460 17.18 -22.35 -10.66
C LYS A 460 17.07 -23.54 -11.62
N ILE A 461 16.59 -23.26 -12.84
CA ILE A 461 16.76 -24.15 -14.00
C ILE A 461 18.26 -24.37 -14.28
N ASP A 462 18.63 -25.53 -14.83
CA ASP A 462 20.02 -25.81 -15.20
C ASP A 462 20.60 -24.79 -16.19
N PHE A 463 21.92 -24.59 -16.12
CA PHE A 463 22.63 -23.56 -16.88
C PHE A 463 22.44 -23.71 -18.39
N THR A 464 22.60 -24.92 -18.91
CA THR A 464 22.49 -25.21 -20.35
C THR A 464 21.11 -24.88 -20.89
N THR A 465 20.05 -25.26 -20.17
CA THR A 465 18.68 -24.95 -20.56
C THR A 465 18.41 -23.45 -20.51
N ARG A 466 18.82 -22.75 -19.43
CA ARG A 466 18.69 -21.29 -19.34
C ARG A 466 19.40 -20.58 -20.49
N TYR A 467 20.63 -20.98 -20.79
CA TYR A 467 21.41 -20.44 -21.91
C TYR A 467 20.66 -20.60 -23.23
N LYS A 468 20.21 -21.83 -23.55
CA LYS A 468 19.41 -22.10 -24.76
C LYS A 468 18.16 -21.22 -24.86
N MET A 469 17.43 -21.06 -23.74
CA MET A 469 16.25 -20.20 -23.69
C MET A 469 16.57 -18.73 -23.97
N TYR A 470 17.58 -18.17 -23.31
CA TYR A 470 17.95 -16.78 -23.52
C TYR A 470 18.50 -16.53 -24.92
N THR A 471 19.42 -17.36 -25.40
CA THR A 471 20.02 -17.24 -26.74
C THR A 471 18.93 -17.29 -27.81
N THR A 472 17.98 -18.22 -27.71
CA THR A 472 16.86 -18.33 -28.67
C THR A 472 16.07 -17.02 -28.77
N ILE A 473 15.75 -16.39 -27.64
CA ILE A 473 14.96 -15.15 -27.63
C ILE A 473 15.81 -13.94 -28.06
N ILE A 474 17.08 -13.90 -27.65
CA ILE A 474 18.02 -12.85 -28.06
C ILE A 474 18.25 -12.88 -29.57
N GLU A 475 18.49 -14.06 -30.15
CA GLU A 475 18.66 -14.24 -31.60
C GLU A 475 17.39 -13.87 -32.37
N HIS A 476 16.21 -14.29 -31.88
CA HIS A 476 14.93 -13.97 -32.51
C HIS A 476 14.62 -12.46 -32.48
N LEU A 477 14.97 -11.78 -31.39
CA LEU A 477 14.86 -10.33 -31.27
C LEU A 477 15.91 -9.59 -32.14
N GLY A 478 17.07 -10.20 -32.37
CA GLY A 478 18.21 -9.60 -33.06
C GLY A 478 18.61 -8.26 -32.43
N ASN A 479 19.07 -7.31 -33.27
CA ASN A 479 19.44 -5.96 -32.83
C ASN A 479 18.24 -5.03 -32.58
N ARG A 480 17.00 -5.55 -32.59
CA ARG A 480 15.80 -4.71 -32.63
C ARG A 480 15.53 -3.98 -31.31
N HIS A 481 16.08 -4.44 -30.17
CA HIS A 481 15.67 -3.94 -28.84
C HIS A 481 16.74 -3.95 -27.74
N ASN A 482 16.47 -3.16 -26.70
CA ASN A 482 17.17 -3.21 -25.41
C ASN A 482 16.76 -4.46 -24.61
N ILE A 483 17.62 -5.48 -24.61
CA ILE A 483 17.42 -6.71 -23.84
C ILE A 483 18.23 -6.65 -22.53
N ALA A 484 17.61 -7.08 -21.44
CA ALA A 484 18.28 -7.23 -20.15
C ALA A 484 17.96 -8.59 -19.51
N LEU A 485 18.79 -9.03 -18.55
CA LEU A 485 18.53 -10.21 -17.74
C LEU A 485 18.18 -9.82 -16.30
N CYS A 486 17.22 -10.53 -15.70
CA CYS A 486 16.81 -10.34 -14.32
C CYS A 486 17.38 -11.44 -13.42
N LYS A 487 18.16 -11.02 -12.41
CA LYS A 487 18.71 -11.88 -11.36
C LYS A 487 19.42 -13.11 -11.94
N GLU A 488 20.25 -12.90 -12.96
CA GLU A 488 21.05 -13.95 -13.61
C GLU A 488 22.50 -13.98 -13.12
N THR A 489 23.13 -15.16 -13.21
CA THR A 489 24.50 -15.35 -12.70
C THR A 489 25.52 -14.65 -13.59
N LYS A 490 26.64 -14.19 -13.00
CA LYS A 490 27.75 -13.58 -13.73
C LYS A 490 28.23 -14.46 -14.90
N ALA A 491 28.34 -15.78 -14.68
CA ALA A 491 28.68 -16.74 -15.73
C ALA A 491 27.69 -16.73 -16.91
N MET A 492 26.40 -16.55 -16.65
CA MET A 492 25.38 -16.49 -17.72
C MET A 492 25.53 -15.22 -18.55
N TRP A 493 25.77 -14.08 -17.90
CA TRP A 493 26.06 -12.82 -18.59
C TRP A 493 27.28 -12.94 -19.51
N GLU A 494 28.38 -13.50 -18.99
CA GLU A 494 29.62 -13.71 -19.72
C GLU A 494 29.43 -14.69 -20.89
N LYS A 495 28.70 -15.79 -20.67
CA LYS A 495 28.43 -16.79 -21.71
C LYS A 495 27.57 -16.25 -22.85
N LEU A 496 26.64 -15.33 -22.57
CA LEU A 496 25.82 -14.65 -23.56
C LEU A 496 26.55 -13.47 -24.24
N GLY A 497 27.80 -13.17 -23.86
CA GLY A 497 28.54 -12.02 -24.38
C GLY A 497 27.97 -10.67 -23.93
N MET A 498 27.15 -10.64 -22.88
CA MET A 498 26.48 -9.43 -22.41
C MET A 498 27.29 -8.73 -21.31
N ASN A 499 27.40 -7.41 -21.39
CA ASN A 499 28.15 -6.62 -20.41
C ASN A 499 27.32 -6.33 -19.14
N TRP A 500 27.47 -7.18 -18.13
CA TRP A 500 26.78 -7.04 -16.85
C TRP A 500 27.14 -5.76 -16.07
N LYS A 501 28.30 -5.15 -16.33
CA LYS A 501 28.72 -3.87 -15.69
C LYS A 501 27.93 -2.66 -16.22
N ARG A 502 27.31 -2.78 -17.40
CA ARG A 502 26.51 -1.74 -18.07
C ARG A 502 25.05 -2.15 -18.26
N ILE A 503 24.54 -2.97 -17.35
CA ILE A 503 23.16 -3.48 -17.41
C ILE A 503 22.12 -2.35 -17.44
N ARG A 504 21.15 -2.46 -18.34
CA ARG A 504 19.94 -1.62 -18.40
C ARG A 504 18.72 -2.44 -17.99
N CYS A 505 18.66 -2.86 -16.73
CA CYS A 505 17.56 -3.69 -16.21
C CYS A 505 16.27 -2.87 -16.10
N ASN A 506 15.12 -3.54 -16.01
CA ASN A 506 13.83 -2.90 -15.80
C ASN A 506 13.76 -1.96 -14.59
N CYS A 507 14.57 -2.18 -13.54
CA CYS A 507 14.55 -1.36 -12.30
C CYS A 507 15.50 -0.15 -12.33
N VAL A 508 16.26 0.05 -13.40
CA VAL A 508 17.22 1.15 -13.54
C VAL A 508 16.93 1.94 -14.81
N TRP A 509 17.57 3.10 -14.94
CA TRP A 509 17.47 3.96 -16.10
C TRP A 509 17.74 3.20 -17.39
#